data_AF-A0A7V9UI59-F1
#
_entry.id   AF-A0A7V9UI59-F1
#
_cell.length_a   1.000
_cell.length_b   1.000
_cell.length_c   1.000
_cell.angle_alpha   90.00
_cell.angle_beta   90.00
_cell.angle_gamma   90.00
#
_symmetry.space_group_name_H-M   'P 1'
#
loop_
_entity.id
_entity.type
_entity.pdbx_description
1 polymer ?
#
loop_
_entity_poly.entity_id
_entity_poly.type
_entity_poly.pdbx_seq_one_letter_code
_entity_poly.pdbx_strand_id
1 'polypeptide(L)'
;NILQRTPRYHCFGMHEWAMVYKLSPEDIRHKGHRLRLKPEDLAKFVESQTVCCSHYDAYRFFTDEAKPLNILNPTIETRQQMEQGGCLHANMDIYKWATKLWPWIGSDFIAKAFFLALSGRELDMRASPYDLRELGYEPLCIETEEGRKQYQIEQQELTERSTPLRKELEAICRRLATQF
;
A
#
# COMPACT_ATOMS: atom_id res chain seq x y z
N ASN A 1 11.33 -3.31 14.89
CA ASN A 1 10.90 -4.17 13.76
C ASN A 1 9.40 -3.94 13.55
N ILE A 2 8.91 -3.71 12.31
CA ILE A 2 7.49 -3.39 12.07
C ILE A 2 6.53 -4.54 12.47
N LEU A 3 7.03 -5.78 12.60
CA LEU A 3 6.28 -6.94 13.09
C LEU A 3 5.95 -6.88 14.58
N GLN A 4 6.63 -6.01 15.35
CA GLN A 4 6.35 -5.81 16.77
C GLN A 4 5.18 -4.84 17.01
N ARG A 5 4.66 -4.23 15.95
CA ARG A 5 3.51 -3.32 16.03
C ARG A 5 2.25 -4.05 15.64
N THR A 6 1.16 -3.73 16.33
CA THR A 6 -0.17 -4.25 15.99
C THR A 6 -0.48 -3.96 14.52
N PRO A 7 -0.72 -5.00 13.70
CA PRO A 7 -1.04 -4.78 12.31
C PRO A 7 -2.40 -4.08 12.18
N ARG A 8 -2.52 -3.20 11.18
CA ARG A 8 -3.77 -2.47 10.87
C ARG A 8 -4.31 -2.88 9.52
N TYR A 9 -5.57 -3.29 9.52
CA TYR A 9 -6.31 -3.78 8.34
C TYR A 9 -7.57 -2.96 8.05
N HIS A 10 -7.55 -1.67 8.37
CA HIS A 10 -8.68 -0.75 8.23
C HIS A 10 -8.34 0.49 7.39
N CYS A 11 -7.22 0.44 6.65
CA CYS A 11 -6.85 1.48 5.69
C CYS A 11 -7.54 1.26 4.33
N PHE A 12 -7.86 0.01 3.99
CA PHE A 12 -8.59 -0.39 2.77
C PHE A 12 -8.06 0.15 1.43
N GLY A 13 -6.79 0.55 1.35
CA GLY A 13 -6.26 1.15 0.12
C GLY A 13 -6.69 2.61 -0.10
N MET A 14 -7.23 3.28 0.93
CA MET A 14 -7.69 4.68 0.86
C MET A 14 -6.61 5.68 0.44
N HIS A 15 -5.33 5.29 0.39
CA HIS A 15 -4.28 6.16 -0.13
C HIS A 15 -4.49 6.51 -1.61
N GLU A 16 -4.92 5.58 -2.47
CA GLU A 16 -5.14 5.89 -3.90
C GLU A 16 -6.32 6.86 -4.08
N TRP A 17 -7.33 6.74 -3.22
CA TRP A 17 -8.49 7.62 -3.20
C TRP A 17 -8.13 9.03 -2.72
N ALA A 18 -7.30 9.11 -1.68
CA ALA A 18 -6.76 10.37 -1.18
C ALA A 18 -5.83 11.07 -2.19
N MET A 19 -5.19 10.32 -3.10
CA MET A 19 -4.35 10.90 -4.17
C MET A 19 -5.15 11.58 -5.28
N VAL A 20 -6.45 11.27 -5.43
CA VAL A 20 -7.33 11.87 -6.45
C VAL A 20 -8.46 12.71 -5.86
N TYR A 21 -8.53 12.80 -4.53
CA TYR A 21 -9.58 13.52 -3.82
C TYR A 21 -9.58 15.01 -4.18
N LYS A 22 -10.69 15.47 -4.76
CA LYS A 22 -10.94 16.86 -5.21
C LYS A 22 -9.96 17.37 -6.28
N LEU A 23 -9.26 16.47 -6.98
CA LEU A 23 -8.49 16.86 -8.17
C LEU A 23 -9.39 17.12 -9.36
N SER A 24 -8.98 18.07 -10.20
CA SER A 24 -9.53 18.20 -11.55
C SER A 24 -9.13 17.00 -12.42
N PRO A 25 -9.91 16.66 -13.46
CA PRO A 25 -9.52 15.63 -14.43
C PRO A 25 -8.12 15.86 -15.04
N GLU A 26 -7.71 17.13 -15.20
CA GLU A 26 -6.43 17.53 -15.76
C GLU A 26 -5.26 17.28 -14.80
N ASP A 27 -5.51 17.25 -13.49
CA ASP A 27 -4.49 17.04 -12.45
C ASP A 27 -4.34 15.55 -12.07
N ILE A 28 -5.28 14.70 -12.46
CA ILE A 28 -5.20 13.26 -12.23
C ILE A 28 -3.98 12.68 -12.97
N ARG A 29 -3.12 11.99 -12.21
CA ARG A 29 -1.87 11.39 -12.72
C ARG A 29 -2.12 10.37 -13.83
N HIS A 30 -3.11 9.50 -13.65
CA HIS A 30 -3.39 8.38 -14.55
C HIS A 30 -4.50 8.73 -15.56
N LYS A 31 -4.25 9.75 -16.40
CA LYS A 31 -5.23 10.28 -17.39
C LYS A 31 -5.79 9.24 -18.37
N GLY A 32 -5.08 8.13 -18.58
CA GLY A 32 -5.51 7.04 -19.45
C GLY A 32 -6.61 6.15 -18.87
N HIS A 33 -6.94 6.29 -17.59
CA HIS A 33 -7.92 5.44 -16.91
C HIS A 33 -9.04 6.27 -16.31
N ARG A 34 -10.28 5.82 -16.50
CA ARG A 34 -11.46 6.47 -15.92
C ARG A 34 -11.54 6.17 -14.42
N LEU A 35 -12.13 7.07 -13.66
CA LEU A 35 -12.50 6.79 -12.27
C LEU A 35 -13.80 5.99 -12.21
N ARG A 36 -13.94 5.14 -11.19
CA ARG A 36 -15.13 4.30 -10.94
C ARG A 36 -16.32 5.12 -10.43
N LEU A 37 -16.04 6.21 -9.71
CA LEU A 37 -17.03 7.13 -9.18
C LEU A 37 -16.89 8.51 -9.82
N LYS A 38 -18.00 9.24 -9.88
CA LYS A 38 -17.97 10.67 -10.22
C LYS A 38 -17.23 11.45 -9.12
N PRO A 39 -16.62 12.61 -9.44
CA PRO A 39 -15.85 13.38 -8.47
C PRO A 39 -16.57 13.67 -7.15
N GLU A 40 -17.87 13.99 -7.21
CA GLU A 40 -18.67 14.31 -6.03
C GLU A 40 -18.90 13.08 -5.13
N ASP A 41 -19.15 11.92 -5.73
CA ASP A 41 -19.37 10.67 -5.00
C ASP A 41 -18.06 10.11 -4.45
N LEU A 42 -16.96 10.27 -5.18
CA LEU A 42 -15.62 9.98 -4.70
C LEU A 42 -15.28 10.82 -3.47
N ALA A 43 -15.54 12.13 -3.52
CA ALA A 43 -15.28 13.03 -2.40
C ALA A 43 -16.08 12.63 -1.16
N LYS A 44 -17.39 12.38 -1.31
CA LYS A 44 -18.25 11.89 -0.21
C LYS A 44 -17.74 10.57 0.36
N PHE A 45 -17.29 9.66 -0.51
CA PHE A 45 -16.74 8.40 -0.06
C PHE A 45 -15.48 8.64 0.79
N VAL A 46 -14.49 9.41 0.32
CA VAL A 46 -13.29 9.73 1.09
C VAL A 46 -13.62 10.39 2.44
N GLU A 47 -14.53 11.37 2.44
CA GLU A 47 -14.97 12.09 3.64
C GLU A 47 -15.71 11.18 4.64
N SER A 48 -16.34 10.08 4.18
CA SER A 48 -17.03 9.11 5.03
C SER A 48 -16.13 8.07 5.69
N GLN A 49 -14.84 8.01 5.30
CA GLN A 49 -13.90 7.01 5.81
C GLN A 49 -12.93 7.58 6.84
N THR A 50 -12.50 6.74 7.78
CA THR A 50 -11.36 7.06 8.64
C THR A 50 -10.06 6.78 7.89
N VAL A 51 -9.52 7.80 7.22
CA VAL A 51 -8.22 7.69 6.53
C VAL A 51 -7.10 7.56 7.56
N CYS A 52 -6.31 6.49 7.48
CA CYS A 52 -5.32 6.15 8.50
C CYS A 52 -4.01 5.59 7.93
N CYS A 53 -3.61 6.07 6.75
CA CYS A 53 -2.40 5.61 6.08
C CYS A 53 -1.17 5.94 6.92
N SER A 54 -0.40 4.90 7.29
CA SER A 54 0.82 5.04 8.09
C SER A 54 2.10 4.94 7.26
N HIS A 55 1.98 4.76 5.95
CA HIS A 55 3.09 4.56 5.05
C HIS A 55 3.46 5.85 4.32
N TYR A 56 4.62 6.42 4.68
CA TYR A 56 5.07 7.71 4.16
C TYR A 56 5.14 7.78 2.62
N ASP A 57 5.64 6.74 1.95
CA ASP A 57 5.78 6.76 0.48
C ASP A 57 4.43 6.75 -0.24
N ALA A 58 3.33 6.40 0.42
CA ALA A 58 1.97 6.59 -0.09
C ALA A 58 1.40 7.95 0.35
N TYR A 59 1.53 8.28 1.64
CA TYR A 59 0.99 9.52 2.22
C TYR A 59 1.49 10.79 1.52
N ARG A 60 2.77 10.84 1.13
CA ARG A 60 3.37 12.02 0.49
C ARG A 60 2.76 12.41 -0.87
N PHE A 61 1.92 11.56 -1.44
CA PHE A 61 1.19 11.82 -2.68
C PHE A 61 -0.26 12.26 -2.47
N PHE A 62 -0.74 12.33 -1.23
CA PHE A 62 -2.08 12.83 -0.95
C PHE A 62 -2.22 14.25 -1.46
N THR A 63 -3.42 14.60 -1.92
CA THR A 63 -3.76 15.99 -2.21
C THR A 63 -3.67 16.82 -0.94
N ASP A 64 -3.45 18.13 -1.09
CA ASP A 64 -3.35 19.02 0.07
C ASP A 64 -4.65 19.00 0.89
N GLU A 65 -5.78 18.82 0.23
CA GLU A 65 -7.11 18.68 0.83
C GLU A 65 -7.34 17.32 1.51
N ALA A 66 -6.67 16.24 1.05
CA ALA A 66 -6.78 14.92 1.67
C ALA A 66 -5.85 14.73 2.88
N LYS A 67 -4.70 15.41 2.90
CA LYS A 67 -3.73 15.34 4.02
C LYS A 67 -4.36 15.53 5.42
N PRO A 68 -5.23 16.55 5.67
CA PRO A 68 -5.83 16.74 6.99
C PRO A 68 -6.87 15.67 7.37
N LEU A 69 -7.37 14.88 6.41
CA LEU A 69 -8.31 13.78 6.69
C LEU A 69 -7.61 12.54 7.25
N ASN A 70 -6.30 12.42 7.05
CA ASN A 70 -5.52 11.31 7.58
C ASN A 70 -5.30 11.51 9.08
N ILE A 71 -5.74 10.56 9.91
CA ILE A 71 -5.55 10.62 11.38
C ILE A 71 -4.08 10.48 11.80
N LEU A 72 -3.19 10.15 10.86
CA LEU A 72 -1.75 10.06 11.06
C LEU A 72 -1.07 11.13 10.20
N ASN A 73 0.11 11.57 10.63
CA ASN A 73 0.94 12.47 9.83
C ASN A 73 2.34 11.87 9.63
N PRO A 74 2.49 10.83 8.79
CA PRO A 74 3.80 10.25 8.51
C PRO A 74 4.72 11.26 7.84
N THR A 75 5.92 11.41 8.41
CA THR A 75 7.03 12.14 7.80
C THR A 75 8.13 11.17 7.41
N ILE A 76 9.13 11.64 6.66
CA ILE A 76 10.28 10.82 6.32
C ILE A 76 11.06 10.40 7.58
N GLU A 77 11.16 11.29 8.57
CA GLU A 77 11.85 11.06 9.85
C GLU A 77 11.09 10.06 10.74
N THR A 78 9.76 10.14 10.74
CA THR A 78 8.90 9.29 11.59
C THR A 78 8.48 7.99 10.91
N ARG A 79 8.83 7.79 9.64
CA ARG A 79 8.49 6.61 8.83
C ARG A 79 8.70 5.29 9.56
N GLN A 80 9.89 5.09 10.13
CA GLN A 80 10.23 3.84 10.82
C GLN A 80 9.38 3.60 12.07
N GLN A 81 8.85 4.66 12.67
CA GLN A 81 8.02 4.63 13.88
C GLN A 81 6.55 4.33 13.53
N MET A 82 6.07 4.80 12.38
CA MET A 82 4.66 4.68 11.96
C MET A 82 4.34 3.42 11.14
N GLU A 83 5.31 2.89 10.39
CA GLU A 83 5.08 1.69 9.56
C GLU A 83 4.76 0.45 10.40
N GLN A 84 3.85 -0.38 9.88
CA GLN A 84 3.29 -1.57 10.55
C GLN A 84 3.13 -2.74 9.57
N GLY A 85 3.22 -3.97 10.07
CA GLY A 85 3.32 -5.19 9.24
C GLY A 85 2.10 -5.55 8.39
N GLY A 86 0.91 -5.06 8.74
CA GLY A 86 -0.32 -5.22 7.96
C GLY A 86 -0.43 -4.27 6.76
N CYS A 87 0.41 -3.25 6.64
CA CYS A 87 0.31 -2.30 5.53
C CYS A 87 0.69 -2.98 4.20
N LEU A 88 -0.22 -2.90 3.22
CA LEU A 88 -0.01 -3.39 1.85
C LEU A 88 1.35 -2.96 1.29
N HIS A 89 1.63 -1.66 1.35
CA HIS A 89 2.87 -1.09 0.84
C HIS A 89 4.11 -1.46 1.63
N ALA A 90 4.03 -1.53 2.96
CA ALA A 90 5.17 -1.98 3.76
C ALA A 90 5.55 -3.44 3.45
N ASN A 91 4.59 -4.26 3.03
CA ASN A 91 4.81 -5.63 2.55
C ASN A 91 5.40 -5.67 1.14
N MET A 92 4.90 -4.82 0.22
CA MET A 92 5.50 -4.68 -1.12
C MET A 92 6.95 -4.16 -1.06
N ASP A 93 7.27 -3.32 -0.09
CA ASP A 93 8.60 -2.74 0.13
C ASP A 93 9.69 -3.78 0.41
N ILE A 94 9.35 -5.03 0.76
CA ILE A 94 10.33 -6.11 0.85
C ILE A 94 11.09 -6.26 -0.48
N TYR A 95 10.40 -6.12 -1.61
CA TYR A 95 11.02 -6.14 -2.94
C TYR A 95 11.99 -4.95 -3.12
N LYS A 96 11.56 -3.73 -2.77
CA LYS A 96 12.42 -2.53 -2.82
C LYS A 96 13.71 -2.70 -2.03
N TRP A 97 13.63 -3.31 -0.84
CA TRP A 97 14.81 -3.52 -0.01
C TRP A 97 15.68 -4.67 -0.52
N ALA A 98 15.07 -5.76 -1.00
CA ALA A 98 15.79 -6.85 -1.64
C ALA A 98 16.62 -6.35 -2.83
N THR A 99 16.04 -5.56 -3.73
CA THR A 99 16.77 -5.06 -4.90
C THR A 99 17.90 -4.10 -4.54
N LYS A 100 17.75 -3.29 -3.48
CA LYS A 100 18.82 -2.43 -2.96
C LYS A 100 20.01 -3.19 -2.35
N LEU A 101 19.81 -4.44 -1.94
CA LEU A 101 20.85 -5.29 -1.38
C LEU A 101 21.55 -6.15 -2.43
N TRP A 102 21.16 -6.07 -3.70
CA TRP A 102 21.90 -6.73 -4.77
C TRP A 102 23.31 -6.11 -4.91
N PRO A 103 24.39 -6.91 -5.11
CA PRO A 103 24.42 -8.36 -5.33
C PRO A 103 24.59 -9.22 -4.06
N TRP A 104 24.54 -8.63 -2.86
CA TRP A 104 24.76 -9.34 -1.59
C TRP A 104 23.58 -10.20 -1.12
N ILE A 105 22.44 -10.13 -1.82
CA ILE A 105 21.26 -10.97 -1.62
C ILE A 105 21.02 -11.88 -2.83
N GLY A 106 20.51 -13.09 -2.57
CA GLY A 106 20.21 -14.07 -3.61
C GLY A 106 19.09 -13.61 -4.56
N SER A 107 19.24 -13.93 -5.85
CA SER A 107 18.22 -13.65 -6.87
C SER A 107 16.93 -14.44 -6.64
N ASP A 108 17.00 -15.59 -5.96
CA ASP A 108 15.85 -16.36 -5.51
C ASP A 108 15.00 -15.57 -4.50
N PHE A 109 15.63 -14.89 -3.54
CA PHE A 109 14.92 -14.03 -2.59
C PHE A 109 14.28 -12.82 -3.28
N ILE A 110 15.01 -12.18 -4.21
CA ILE A 110 14.47 -11.07 -5.01
C ILE A 110 13.21 -11.52 -5.77
N ALA A 111 13.23 -12.71 -6.38
CA ALA A 111 12.07 -13.26 -7.07
C ALA A 111 10.88 -13.51 -6.13
N LYS A 112 11.10 -14.10 -4.95
CA LYS A 112 10.03 -14.28 -3.93
C LYS A 112 9.42 -12.94 -3.51
N ALA A 113 10.26 -11.95 -3.25
CA ALA A 113 9.82 -10.62 -2.88
C ALA A 113 9.07 -9.92 -4.03
N PHE A 114 9.51 -10.10 -5.27
CA PHE A 114 8.83 -9.60 -6.46
C PHE A 114 7.42 -10.18 -6.59
N PHE A 115 7.24 -11.49 -6.47
CA PHE A 115 5.91 -12.11 -6.54
C PHE A 115 4.98 -11.65 -5.41
N LEU A 116 5.51 -11.41 -4.20
CA LEU A 116 4.74 -10.80 -3.12
C LEU A 116 4.32 -9.37 -3.49
N ALA A 117 5.25 -8.55 -3.99
CA ALA A 117 4.96 -7.19 -4.39
C ALA A 117 3.97 -7.11 -5.56
N LEU A 118 4.00 -8.08 -6.48
CA LEU A 118 3.05 -8.21 -7.58
C LEU A 118 1.63 -8.52 -7.06
N SER A 119 1.48 -9.50 -6.16
CA SER A 119 0.18 -9.76 -5.51
C SER A 119 -0.34 -8.53 -4.77
N GLY A 120 0.54 -7.81 -4.06
CA GLY A 120 0.17 -6.57 -3.38
C GLY A 120 -0.26 -5.46 -4.34
N ARG A 121 0.44 -5.30 -5.47
CA ARG A 121 0.07 -4.33 -6.51
C ARG A 121 -1.27 -4.66 -7.16
N GLU A 122 -1.57 -5.93 -7.38
CA GLU A 122 -2.86 -6.35 -7.91
C GLU A 122 -4.02 -5.95 -6.97
N LEU A 123 -3.88 -6.22 -5.67
CA LEU A 123 -4.85 -5.79 -4.67
C LEU A 123 -5.01 -4.26 -4.64
N ASP A 124 -3.88 -3.53 -4.69
CA ASP A 124 -3.86 -2.06 -4.73
C ASP A 124 -4.64 -1.50 -5.92
N MET A 125 -4.39 -2.06 -7.11
CA MET A 125 -5.05 -1.66 -8.36
C MET A 125 -6.54 -1.97 -8.33
N ARG A 126 -6.93 -3.18 -7.90
CA ARG A 126 -8.34 -3.60 -7.81
C ARG A 126 -9.13 -2.73 -6.83
N ALA A 127 -8.53 -2.31 -5.72
CA ALA A 127 -9.16 -1.46 -4.70
C ALA A 127 -9.12 0.05 -5.00
N SER A 128 -8.38 0.45 -6.04
CA SER A 128 -8.17 1.85 -6.40
C SER A 128 -9.46 2.54 -6.87
N PRO A 129 -9.47 3.89 -6.99
CA PRO A 129 -10.59 4.61 -7.59
C PRO A 129 -10.66 4.47 -9.11
N TYR A 130 -9.67 3.83 -9.76
CA TYR A 130 -9.60 3.68 -11.21
C TYR A 130 -10.37 2.45 -11.69
N ASP A 131 -11.01 2.58 -12.84
CA ASP A 131 -11.60 1.47 -13.58
C ASP A 131 -10.53 0.83 -14.48
N LEU A 132 -10.08 -0.35 -14.08
CA LEU A 132 -8.99 -1.08 -14.73
C LEU A 132 -9.45 -2.39 -15.39
N ARG A 133 -10.77 -2.53 -15.64
CA ARG A 133 -11.34 -3.72 -16.26
C ARG A 133 -10.77 -4.03 -17.65
N GLU A 134 -10.45 -3.00 -18.43
CA GLU A 134 -9.80 -3.15 -19.74
C GLU A 134 -8.38 -3.77 -19.64
N LEU A 135 -7.75 -3.70 -18.47
CA LEU A 135 -6.47 -4.35 -18.18
C LEU A 135 -6.63 -5.74 -17.53
N GLY A 136 -7.87 -6.22 -17.37
CA GLY A 136 -8.17 -7.51 -16.75
C GLY A 136 -8.27 -7.49 -15.21
N TYR A 137 -8.35 -6.31 -14.59
CA TYR A 137 -8.50 -6.19 -13.14
C TYR A 137 -9.95 -5.89 -12.75
N GLU A 138 -10.63 -6.89 -12.17
CA GLU A 138 -11.98 -6.71 -11.63
C GLU A 138 -11.95 -5.85 -10.35
N PRO A 139 -12.77 -4.78 -10.28
CA PRO A 139 -12.78 -3.87 -9.14
C PRO A 139 -13.13 -4.58 -7.83
N LEU A 140 -12.35 -4.25 -6.80
CA LEU A 140 -12.66 -4.55 -5.42
C LEU A 140 -13.29 -3.30 -4.80
N CYS A 141 -14.61 -3.25 -4.79
CA CYS A 141 -15.39 -2.06 -4.43
C CYS A 141 -15.36 -1.74 -2.93
N ILE A 142 -14.26 -1.17 -2.42
CA ILE A 142 -14.10 -0.81 -1.00
C ILE A 142 -15.08 0.26 -0.49
N GLU A 143 -15.87 0.86 -1.37
CA GLU A 143 -17.01 1.69 -1.00
C GLU A 143 -18.14 0.90 -0.33
N THR A 144 -18.25 -0.41 -0.60
CA THR A 144 -19.21 -1.31 0.05
C THR A 144 -18.60 -2.01 1.27
N GLU A 145 -19.46 -2.50 2.17
CA GLU A 145 -19.00 -3.26 3.33
C GLU A 145 -18.37 -4.59 2.92
N GLU A 146 -18.96 -5.25 1.92
CA GLU A 146 -18.48 -6.51 1.34
C GLU A 146 -17.10 -6.34 0.72
N GLY A 147 -16.87 -5.25 -0.02
CA GLY A 147 -15.57 -4.96 -0.62
C GLY A 147 -14.49 -4.69 0.43
N ARG A 148 -14.82 -4.00 1.53
CA ARG A 148 -13.89 -3.80 2.65
C ARG A 148 -13.57 -5.10 3.38
N LYS A 149 -14.56 -5.97 3.60
CA LYS A 149 -14.35 -7.31 4.18
C LYS A 149 -13.41 -8.14 3.30
N GLN A 150 -13.66 -8.18 2.00
CA GLN A 150 -12.80 -8.90 1.06
C GLN A 150 -11.38 -8.31 1.01
N TYR A 151 -11.24 -6.97 0.97
CA TYR A 151 -9.94 -6.31 1.06
C TYR A 151 -9.17 -6.71 2.31
N GLN A 152 -9.85 -6.73 3.46
CA GLN A 152 -9.22 -7.09 4.73
C GLN A 152 -8.70 -8.53 4.72
N ILE A 153 -9.45 -9.48 4.15
CA ILE A 153 -9.02 -10.88 3.99
C ILE A 153 -7.76 -10.95 3.12
N GLU A 154 -7.80 -10.38 1.91
CA GLU A 154 -6.64 -10.40 0.99
C GLU A 154 -5.41 -9.68 1.59
N GLN A 155 -5.61 -8.60 2.36
CA GLN A 155 -4.54 -7.88 3.05
C GLN A 155 -3.92 -8.73 4.18
N GLN A 156 -4.73 -9.49 4.91
CA GLN A 156 -4.24 -10.41 5.95
C GLN A 156 -3.43 -11.55 5.33
N GLU A 157 -3.92 -12.18 4.26
CA GLU A 157 -3.20 -13.21 3.53
C GLU A 157 -1.83 -12.71 3.00
N LEU A 158 -1.78 -11.50 2.46
CA LEU A 158 -0.53 -10.88 2.04
C LEU A 158 0.43 -10.67 3.21
N THR A 159 -0.10 -10.30 4.38
CA THR A 159 0.70 -10.09 5.60
C THR A 159 1.26 -11.39 6.15
N GLU A 160 0.49 -12.47 6.10
CA GLU A 160 0.95 -13.81 6.48
C GLU A 160 2.08 -14.28 5.56
N ARG A 161 1.93 -14.09 4.24
CA ARG A 161 2.96 -14.40 3.24
C ARG A 161 4.21 -13.52 3.36
N SER A 162 4.07 -12.26 3.77
CA SER A 162 5.19 -11.32 3.89
C SER A 162 6.04 -11.55 5.14
N THR A 163 5.43 -12.06 6.21
CA THR A 163 6.07 -12.25 7.51
C THR A 163 7.34 -13.12 7.45
N PRO A 164 7.34 -14.33 6.86
CA PRO A 164 8.56 -15.13 6.75
C PRO A 164 9.62 -14.45 5.88
N LEU A 165 9.25 -13.83 4.74
CA LEU A 165 10.19 -13.12 3.87
C LEU A 165 10.86 -11.95 4.60
N ARG A 166 10.13 -11.25 5.47
CA ARG A 166 10.69 -10.16 6.28
C ARG A 166 11.70 -10.66 7.30
N LYS A 167 11.44 -11.80 7.95
CA LYS A 167 12.39 -12.42 8.89
C LYS A 167 13.65 -12.89 8.17
N GLU A 168 13.50 -13.47 6.97
CA GLU A 168 14.62 -13.88 6.13
C GLU A 168 15.46 -12.67 5.68
N LEU A 169 14.82 -11.59 5.22
CA LEU A 169 15.50 -10.33 4.90
C LEU A 169 16.25 -9.75 6.10
N GLU A 170 15.63 -9.74 7.29
CA GLU A 170 16.28 -9.30 8.52
C GLU A 170 17.54 -10.13 8.83
N ALA A 171 17.45 -11.46 8.72
CA ALA A 171 18.59 -12.35 8.95
C ALA A 171 19.74 -12.08 7.95
N ILE A 172 19.40 -11.84 6.68
CA ILE A 172 20.38 -11.47 5.64
C ILE A 172 21.05 -10.15 6.00
N CYS A 173 20.29 -9.11 6.35
CA CYS A 173 20.82 -7.81 6.74
C CYS A 173 21.73 -7.91 7.98
N ARG A 174 21.33 -8.68 9.01
CA ARG A 174 22.15 -8.90 10.21
C ARG A 174 23.47 -9.57 9.87
N ARG A 175 23.45 -10.60 9.01
CA ARG A 175 24.68 -11.27 8.55
C ARG A 175 25.60 -10.28 7.84
N LEU A 176 25.07 -9.49 6.90
CA LEU A 176 25.86 -8.50 6.15
C LEU A 176 26.47 -7.44 7.08
N ALA A 177 25.72 -6.95 8.07
CA ALA A 177 26.21 -5.96 9.04
C ALA A 177 27.27 -6.50 10.02
N THR A 178 27.48 -7.81 10.08
CA THR A 178 28.55 -8.44 10.88
C THR A 178 29.76 -8.86 10.06
N GLN A 179 29.64 -8.90 8.73
CA GLN A 179 30.69 -9.34 7.81
C GLN A 179 31.47 -8.19 7.18
N PHE A 180 30.95 -6.96 7.30
CA PHE A 180 31.53 -5.70 6.84
C PHE A 180 31.37 -4.65 7.93
#